data_AF-A0A841DB58-F1
#
_entry.id   AF-A0A841DB58-F1
#
_cell.length_a   1.000
_cell.length_b   1.000
_cell.length_c   1.000
_cell.angle_alpha   90.00
_cell.angle_beta   90.00
_cell.angle_gamma   90.00
#
_symmetry.space_group_name_H-M   'P 1'
#
loop_
_entity.id
_entity.type
_entity.pdbx_description
1 polymer ?
#
loop_
_entity_poly.entity_id
_entity_poly.type
_entity_poly.pdbx_seq_one_letter_code
_entity_poly.pdbx_strand_id
1 'polypeptide(L)'
;MDRLLLRIRLAGAALAAGAAAWAAGTIIAGEAVQTRIVHAGTVAGILYLLGVAALAWTVMATGALRSRVIPIVQLVLLAGALVYSFASFGYRFHDDMTGWLVVTDVCWPLANLCTLVMGAAVAGAGRWRGALRWYPLASGCWLVVMIPVKNLLGMGIGVYVSAAWMLGTYAVLGLLLAVRPAAAVPGRGTAAAPVTSGA
;
A
#
# COMPACT_ATOMS: atom_id res chain seq x y z
N MET A 1 -1.05 13.94 -21.30
CA MET A 1 -0.12 12.92 -20.76
C MET A 1 0.56 13.44 -19.50
N ASP A 2 1.07 14.67 -19.52
CA ASP A 2 1.93 15.22 -18.46
C ASP A 2 1.25 15.34 -17.08
N ARG A 3 -0.03 15.72 -17.04
CA ARG A 3 -0.82 15.76 -15.79
C ARG A 3 -0.94 14.38 -15.14
N LEU A 4 -1.08 13.31 -15.93
CA LEU A 4 -1.14 11.94 -15.40
C LEU A 4 0.22 11.53 -14.83
N LEU A 5 1.30 11.78 -15.57
CA LEU A 5 2.65 11.48 -15.09
C LEU A 5 2.96 12.22 -13.79
N LEU A 6 2.63 13.51 -13.69
CA LEU A 6 2.79 14.28 -12.45
C LEU A 6 2.01 13.65 -11.29
N ARG A 7 0.76 13.25 -11.50
CA ARG A 7 -0.05 12.57 -10.48
C ARG A 7 0.58 11.27 -10.01
N ILE A 8 1.10 10.45 -10.93
CA ILE A 8 1.82 9.21 -10.60
C ILE A 8 3.07 9.53 -9.77
N ARG A 9 3.78 10.61 -10.12
CA ARG A 9 4.98 11.02 -9.36
C ARG A 9 4.65 11.41 -7.93
N LEU A 10 3.63 12.24 -7.75
CA LEU A 10 3.17 12.69 -6.43
C LEU A 10 2.62 11.52 -5.61
N ALA A 11 1.87 10.61 -6.23
CA ALA A 11 1.39 9.40 -5.58
C ALA A 11 2.56 8.49 -5.15
N GLY A 12 3.58 8.35 -5.99
CA GLY A 12 4.81 7.62 -5.65
C GLY A 12 5.56 8.24 -4.47
N ALA A 13 5.71 9.57 -4.46
CA ALA A 13 6.33 10.29 -3.34
C ALA A 13 5.52 10.12 -2.04
N ALA A 14 4.19 10.23 -2.11
CA ALA A 14 3.30 10.01 -0.96
C ALA A 14 3.41 8.59 -0.42
N LEU A 15 3.47 7.58 -1.30
CA LEU A 15 3.66 6.18 -0.90
C LEU A 15 5.01 5.97 -0.21
N ALA A 16 6.09 6.54 -0.77
CA ALA A 16 7.42 6.41 -0.20
C ALA A 16 7.54 7.08 1.18
N ALA A 17 7.01 8.30 1.31
CA ALA A 17 6.98 9.02 2.57
C ALA A 17 6.11 8.30 3.61
N GLY A 18 4.93 7.81 3.23
CA GLY A 18 4.05 7.04 4.12
C GLY A 18 4.70 5.74 4.61
N ALA A 19 5.37 5.01 3.72
CA ALA A 19 6.09 3.78 4.08
C ALA A 19 7.26 4.06 5.03
N ALA A 20 8.04 5.12 4.79
CA ALA A 20 9.13 5.53 5.68
C ALA A 20 8.60 5.98 7.05
N ALA A 21 7.51 6.75 7.07
CA ALA A 21 6.84 7.15 8.31
C ALA A 21 6.39 5.94 9.11
N TRP A 22 5.75 4.95 8.47
CA TRP A 22 5.32 3.72 9.14
C TRP A 22 6.48 2.85 9.63
N ALA A 23 7.56 2.75 8.88
CA ALA A 23 8.77 2.07 9.33
C ALA A 23 9.32 2.72 10.61
N ALA A 24 9.45 4.06 10.63
CA ALA A 24 9.89 4.80 11.80
C ALA A 24 8.89 4.67 12.97
N GLY A 25 7.59 4.82 12.70
CA GLY A 25 6.53 4.69 13.70
C GLY A 25 6.46 3.31 14.33
N THR A 26 6.70 2.25 13.55
CA THR A 26 6.79 0.87 14.05
C THR A 26 7.98 0.69 15.00
N ILE A 27 9.14 1.27 14.67
CA ILE A 27 10.33 1.24 15.53
C ILE A 27 10.09 2.03 16.82
N ILE A 28 9.51 3.24 16.72
CA ILE A 28 9.20 4.10 17.86
C ILE A 28 8.17 3.45 18.78
N ALA A 29 7.12 2.85 18.22
CA ALA A 29 6.08 2.19 19.00
C ALA A 29 6.58 0.89 19.63
N GLY A 30 7.45 0.14 18.93
CA GLY A 30 8.00 -1.12 19.40
C GLY A 30 6.90 -2.09 19.83
N GLU A 31 7.13 -2.78 20.95
CA GLU A 31 6.16 -3.73 21.52
C GLU A 31 4.99 -3.04 22.25
N ALA A 32 5.11 -1.75 22.57
CA ALA A 32 4.07 -1.03 23.29
C ALA A 32 2.74 -0.97 22.49
N VAL A 33 2.80 -1.10 21.16
CA VAL A 33 1.61 -1.14 20.31
C VAL A 33 0.66 -2.30 20.63
N GLN A 34 1.10 -3.35 21.33
CA GLN A 34 0.24 -4.47 21.71
C GLN A 34 -0.78 -4.12 22.78
N THR A 35 -0.43 -3.21 23.68
CA THR A 35 -1.23 -2.94 24.89
C THR A 35 -1.79 -1.53 24.89
N ARG A 36 -1.14 -0.60 24.19
CA ARG A 36 -1.50 0.81 24.22
C ARG A 36 -1.47 1.48 22.86
N ILE A 37 -2.18 2.61 22.82
CA ILE A 37 -2.12 3.54 21.70
C ILE A 37 -0.84 4.36 21.81
N VAL A 38 -0.05 4.30 20.74
CA VAL A 38 1.17 5.09 20.58
C VAL A 38 0.89 6.12 19.50
N HIS A 39 0.61 7.37 19.89
CA HIS A 39 0.19 8.42 18.95
C HIS A 39 1.16 8.62 17.78
N ALA A 40 2.48 8.53 18.02
CA ALA A 40 3.47 8.60 16.95
C ALA A 40 3.29 7.46 15.92
N GLY A 41 3.02 6.24 16.39
CA GLY A 41 2.68 5.08 15.55
C GLY A 41 1.35 5.28 14.81
N THR A 42 0.34 5.85 15.47
CA THR A 42 -0.95 6.16 14.86
C THR A 42 -0.82 7.17 13.72
N VAL A 43 -0.10 8.29 13.94
CA VAL A 43 0.16 9.30 12.89
C VAL A 43 0.92 8.67 11.72
N ALA A 44 1.95 7.89 12.01
CA ALA A 44 2.69 7.14 10.99
C ALA A 44 1.79 6.20 10.18
N GLY A 45 0.84 5.53 10.85
CA GLY A 45 -0.16 4.66 10.21
C GLY A 45 -1.07 5.42 9.27
N ILE A 46 -1.57 6.58 9.69
CA ILE A 46 -2.39 7.46 8.83
C ILE A 46 -1.62 7.87 7.57
N LEU A 47 -0.34 8.29 7.71
CA LEU A 47 0.50 8.65 6.57
C LEU A 47 0.71 7.47 5.61
N TYR A 48 0.90 6.26 6.14
CA TYR A 48 0.97 5.05 5.32
C TYR A 48 -0.33 4.75 4.58
N LEU A 49 -1.48 4.82 5.26
CA LEU A 49 -2.80 4.60 4.65
C LEU A 49 -3.04 5.57 3.48
N LEU A 50 -2.66 6.84 3.64
CA LEU A 50 -2.74 7.85 2.56
C LEU A 50 -1.82 7.50 1.39
N GLY A 51 -0.61 7.00 1.66
CA GLY A 51 0.30 6.47 0.65
C GLY A 51 -0.32 5.31 -0.14
N VAL A 52 -0.86 4.31 0.55
CA VAL A 52 -1.51 3.15 -0.10
C VAL A 52 -2.78 3.56 -0.86
N ALA A 53 -3.53 4.55 -0.37
CA ALA A 53 -4.64 5.12 -1.11
C ALA A 53 -4.18 5.76 -2.43
N ALA A 54 -3.06 6.49 -2.42
CA ALA A 54 -2.46 7.05 -3.63
C ALA A 54 -2.00 5.95 -4.61
N LEU A 55 -1.53 4.80 -4.11
CA LEU A 55 -1.23 3.63 -4.93
C LEU A 55 -2.50 3.06 -5.60
N ALA A 56 -3.59 2.87 -4.84
CA ALA A 56 -4.87 2.39 -5.38
C ALA A 56 -5.42 3.33 -6.46
N TRP A 57 -5.31 4.64 -6.24
CA TRP A 57 -5.63 5.66 -7.25
C TRP A 57 -4.75 5.54 -8.48
N THR A 58 -3.45 5.29 -8.32
CA THR A 58 -2.51 5.11 -9.44
C THR A 58 -2.88 3.89 -10.28
N VAL A 59 -3.24 2.77 -9.66
CA VAL A 59 -3.73 1.55 -10.34
C VAL A 59 -4.97 1.85 -11.17
N MET A 60 -5.93 2.62 -10.65
CA MET A 60 -7.12 3.04 -11.40
C MET A 60 -6.79 4.02 -12.53
N ALA A 61 -6.03 5.07 -12.25
CA ALA A 61 -5.74 6.15 -13.19
C ALA A 61 -4.90 5.69 -14.38
N THR A 62 -4.04 4.68 -14.18
CA THR A 62 -3.23 4.07 -15.23
C THR A 62 -3.98 3.00 -16.01
N GLY A 63 -5.14 2.54 -15.52
CA GLY A 63 -5.83 1.38 -16.09
C GLY A 63 -4.98 0.11 -15.99
N ALA A 64 -4.21 -0.03 -14.90
CA ALA A 64 -3.37 -1.22 -14.65
C ALA A 64 -4.19 -2.51 -14.63
N LEU A 65 -5.47 -2.40 -14.24
CA LEU A 65 -6.47 -3.46 -14.25
C LEU A 65 -7.62 -3.06 -15.19
N ARG A 66 -8.29 -4.05 -15.79
CA ARG A 66 -9.53 -3.81 -16.57
C ARG A 66 -10.70 -3.40 -15.68
N SER A 67 -10.83 -4.04 -14.52
CA SER A 67 -11.85 -3.72 -13.52
C SER A 67 -11.32 -2.71 -12.50
N ARG A 68 -12.20 -1.82 -12.04
CA ARG A 68 -11.93 -0.88 -10.95
C ARG A 68 -12.37 -1.40 -9.58
N VAL A 69 -12.99 -2.58 -9.50
CA VAL A 69 -13.55 -3.12 -8.25
C VAL A 69 -12.46 -3.28 -7.18
N ILE A 70 -11.35 -3.92 -7.51
CA ILE A 70 -10.25 -4.17 -6.55
C ILE A 70 -9.73 -2.85 -5.92
N PRO A 71 -9.30 -1.84 -6.69
CA PRO A 71 -8.83 -0.59 -6.09
C PRO A 71 -9.94 0.23 -5.41
N ILE A 72 -11.22 0.10 -5.80
CA ILE A 72 -12.34 0.71 -5.06
C ILE A 72 -12.51 0.04 -3.70
N VAL A 73 -12.52 -1.29 -3.65
CA VAL A 73 -12.59 -2.06 -2.39
C VAL A 73 -11.41 -1.68 -1.49
N GLN A 74 -10.21 -1.57 -2.05
CA GLN A 74 -9.03 -1.10 -1.32
C GLN A 74 -9.27 0.28 -0.68
N LEU A 75 -9.81 1.25 -1.43
CA LEU A 75 -10.08 2.59 -0.90
C LEU A 75 -11.14 2.58 0.20
N VAL A 76 -12.19 1.75 0.08
CA VAL A 76 -13.21 1.59 1.13
C VAL A 76 -12.59 1.02 2.41
N LEU A 77 -11.76 -0.01 2.30
CA LEU A 77 -11.05 -0.59 3.46
C LEU A 77 -10.10 0.42 4.10
N LEU A 78 -9.35 1.20 3.30
CA LEU A 78 -8.48 2.24 3.81
C LEU A 78 -9.27 3.35 4.52
N ALA A 79 -10.46 3.70 4.03
CA ALA A 79 -11.32 4.66 4.70
C ALA A 79 -11.76 4.16 6.10
N GLY A 80 -12.16 2.89 6.22
CA GLY A 80 -12.44 2.29 7.52
C GLY A 80 -11.23 2.29 8.46
N ALA A 81 -10.06 1.89 7.96
CA ALA A 81 -8.80 1.93 8.72
C ALA A 81 -8.41 3.35 9.16
N LEU A 82 -8.69 4.38 8.34
CA LEU A 82 -8.50 5.78 8.71
C LEU A 82 -9.47 6.20 9.80
N VAL A 83 -10.75 5.84 9.71
CA VAL A 83 -11.75 6.13 10.76
C VAL A 83 -11.30 5.54 12.10
N TYR A 84 -10.89 4.26 12.11
CA TYR A 84 -10.31 3.64 13.30
C TYR A 84 -9.09 4.43 13.81
N SER A 85 -8.13 4.74 12.93
CA SER A 85 -6.88 5.41 13.32
C SER A 85 -7.13 6.78 13.94
N PHE A 86 -8.05 7.58 13.37
CA PHE A 86 -8.42 8.88 13.94
C PHE A 86 -9.18 8.74 15.27
N ALA A 87 -10.14 7.83 15.36
CA ALA A 87 -10.90 7.64 16.59
C ALA A 87 -10.03 7.08 17.73
N SER A 88 -8.96 6.32 17.42
CA SER A 88 -8.04 5.76 18.40
C SER A 88 -7.30 6.81 19.23
N PHE A 89 -7.17 8.06 18.75
CA PHE A 89 -6.54 9.15 19.52
C PHE A 89 -7.25 9.45 20.84
N GLY A 90 -8.54 9.11 20.97
CA GLY A 90 -9.31 9.28 22.21
C GLY A 90 -9.00 8.24 23.29
N TYR A 91 -8.16 7.24 23.00
CA TYR A 91 -7.92 6.10 23.89
C TYR A 91 -6.44 5.96 24.27
N ARG A 92 -6.19 5.40 25.46
CA ARG A 92 -4.84 5.11 25.93
C ARG A 92 -4.50 3.63 25.78
N PHE A 93 -5.43 2.74 26.11
CA PHE A 93 -5.27 1.29 25.99
C PHE A 93 -6.26 0.72 24.98
N HIS A 94 -5.92 -0.42 24.37
CA HIS A 94 -6.81 -1.10 23.43
C HIS A 94 -8.06 -1.67 24.12
N ASP A 95 -7.92 -2.11 25.37
CA ASP A 95 -9.02 -2.68 26.16
C ASP A 95 -10.12 -1.67 26.50
N ASP A 96 -9.81 -0.37 26.42
CA ASP A 96 -10.76 0.72 26.67
C ASP A 96 -11.65 1.00 25.44
N MET A 97 -11.34 0.42 24.27
CA MET A 97 -12.03 0.74 23.03
C MET A 97 -13.45 0.18 23.01
N THR A 98 -14.38 1.01 22.55
CA THR A 98 -15.75 0.58 22.25
C THR A 98 -15.79 -0.51 21.18
N GLY A 99 -16.74 -1.46 21.28
CA GLY A 99 -16.81 -2.60 20.36
C GLY A 99 -16.87 -2.24 18.86
N TRP A 100 -17.46 -1.11 18.47
CA TRP A 100 -17.48 -0.70 17.05
C TRP A 100 -16.09 -0.34 16.51
N LEU A 101 -15.18 0.15 17.36
CA LEU A 101 -13.79 0.41 16.98
C LEU A 101 -13.03 -0.89 16.75
N VAL A 102 -13.25 -1.89 17.61
CA VAL A 102 -12.67 -3.23 17.44
C VAL A 102 -13.11 -3.84 16.11
N VAL A 103 -14.38 -3.70 15.74
CA VAL A 103 -14.88 -4.17 14.44
C VAL A 103 -14.27 -3.37 13.28
N THR A 104 -14.12 -2.05 13.43
CA THR A 104 -13.54 -1.19 12.39
C THR A 104 -12.04 -1.46 12.19
N ASP A 105 -11.32 -1.87 13.24
CA ASP A 105 -9.90 -2.23 13.15
C ASP A 105 -9.63 -3.35 12.14
N VAL A 106 -10.59 -4.25 11.91
CA VAL A 106 -10.49 -5.33 10.90
C VAL A 106 -10.20 -4.77 9.49
N CYS A 107 -10.54 -3.51 9.21
CA CYS A 107 -10.20 -2.86 7.96
C CYS A 107 -8.68 -2.77 7.72
N TRP A 108 -7.84 -2.69 8.76
CA TRP A 108 -6.37 -2.67 8.63
C TRP A 108 -5.80 -3.96 7.99
N PRO A 109 -5.99 -5.16 8.57
CA PRO A 109 -5.51 -6.40 7.97
C PRO A 109 -6.18 -6.67 6.63
N LEU A 110 -7.47 -6.37 6.47
CA LEU A 110 -8.16 -6.52 5.20
C LEU A 110 -7.60 -5.61 4.11
N ALA A 111 -7.24 -4.36 4.43
CA ALA A 111 -6.60 -3.45 3.47
C ALA A 111 -5.23 -3.97 3.01
N ASN A 112 -4.45 -4.61 3.89
CA ASN A 112 -3.18 -5.24 3.52
C ASN A 112 -3.41 -6.46 2.64
N LEU A 113 -4.40 -7.31 2.96
CA LEU A 113 -4.78 -8.45 2.12
C LEU A 113 -5.29 -7.99 0.74
N CYS A 114 -6.09 -6.92 0.69
CA CYS A 114 -6.56 -6.35 -0.56
C CYS A 114 -5.37 -5.81 -1.39
N THR A 115 -4.33 -5.27 -0.75
CA THR A 115 -3.10 -4.85 -1.44
C THR A 115 -2.37 -6.05 -2.05
N LEU A 116 -2.36 -7.21 -1.39
CA LEU A 116 -1.84 -8.46 -1.96
C LEU A 116 -2.61 -8.88 -3.22
N VAL A 117 -3.95 -8.90 -3.13
CA VAL A 117 -4.82 -9.25 -4.27
C VAL A 117 -4.64 -8.26 -5.42
N MET A 118 -4.60 -6.96 -5.12
CA MET A 118 -4.35 -5.91 -6.10
C MET A 118 -2.97 -6.08 -6.75
N GLY A 119 -1.95 -6.39 -5.95
CA GLY A 119 -0.59 -6.58 -6.44
C GLY A 119 -0.46 -7.80 -7.36
N ALA A 120 -1.07 -8.93 -6.99
CA ALA A 120 -1.14 -10.11 -7.83
C ALA A 120 -1.85 -9.82 -9.16
N ALA A 121 -2.97 -9.09 -9.10
CA ALA A 121 -3.72 -8.70 -10.29
C ALA A 121 -2.91 -7.75 -11.20
N VAL A 122 -2.17 -6.78 -10.64
CA VAL A 122 -1.32 -5.87 -11.40
C VAL A 122 -0.17 -6.63 -12.08
N ALA A 123 0.46 -7.55 -11.34
CA ALA A 123 1.53 -8.39 -11.88
C ALA A 123 1.03 -9.28 -13.03
N GLY A 124 -0.12 -9.94 -12.85
CA GLY A 124 -0.73 -10.83 -13.84
C GLY A 124 -1.28 -10.10 -15.07
N ALA A 125 -1.81 -8.88 -14.90
CA ALA A 125 -2.29 -8.08 -16.02
C ALA A 125 -1.16 -7.60 -16.96
N GLY A 126 0.08 -7.52 -16.45
CA GLY A 126 1.27 -7.19 -17.24
C GLY A 126 1.28 -5.79 -17.87
N ARG A 127 0.38 -4.90 -17.43
CA ARG A 127 0.24 -3.54 -17.98
C ARG A 127 1.31 -2.58 -17.47
N TRP A 128 1.81 -2.81 -16.25
CA TRP A 128 2.99 -2.15 -15.73
C TRP A 128 4.25 -2.86 -16.24
N ARG A 129 5.31 -2.10 -16.49
CA ARG A 129 6.49 -2.57 -17.23
C ARG A 129 7.68 -2.85 -16.31
N GLY A 130 8.50 -3.83 -16.69
CA GLY A 130 9.73 -4.18 -16.00
C GLY A 130 9.50 -4.65 -14.56
N ALA A 131 10.47 -4.37 -13.68
CA ALA A 131 10.39 -4.77 -12.27
C ALA A 131 9.20 -4.13 -11.52
N LEU A 132 8.74 -2.95 -11.95
CA LEU A 132 7.65 -2.21 -11.30
C LEU A 132 6.37 -3.04 -11.16
N ARG A 133 6.10 -3.97 -12.09
CA ARG A 133 4.89 -4.81 -12.06
C ARG A 133 4.81 -5.74 -10.86
N TRP A 134 5.96 -6.11 -10.26
CA TRP A 134 6.04 -7.08 -9.17
C TRP A 134 6.05 -6.44 -7.79
N TYR A 135 6.42 -5.16 -7.70
CA TYR A 135 6.52 -4.46 -6.42
C TYR A 135 5.18 -4.36 -5.67
N PRO A 136 4.03 -4.09 -6.30
CA PRO A 136 2.74 -4.13 -5.61
C PRO A 136 2.45 -5.48 -4.94
N LEU A 137 2.82 -6.58 -5.61
CA LEU A 137 2.69 -7.93 -5.05
C LEU A 137 3.63 -8.13 -3.86
N ALA A 138 4.91 -7.78 -4.00
CA ALA A 138 5.88 -7.85 -2.91
C ALA A 138 5.45 -7.02 -1.69
N SER A 139 4.93 -5.82 -1.93
CA SER A 139 4.34 -4.95 -0.89
C SER A 139 3.19 -5.64 -0.15
N GLY A 140 2.20 -6.19 -0.89
CA GLY A 140 1.07 -6.88 -0.29
C GLY A 140 1.42 -8.17 0.46
N CYS A 141 2.58 -8.78 0.20
CA CYS A 141 3.07 -9.95 0.95
C CYS A 141 3.46 -9.62 2.41
N TRP A 142 3.44 -8.35 2.84
CA TRP A 142 3.79 -7.97 4.21
C TRP A 142 3.05 -8.80 5.26
N LEU A 143 1.73 -8.95 5.15
CA LEU A 143 0.93 -9.70 6.13
C LEU A 143 1.31 -11.20 6.14
N VAL A 144 1.56 -11.77 4.96
CA VAL A 144 1.98 -13.17 4.78
C VAL A 144 3.34 -13.42 5.44
N VAL A 145 4.25 -12.45 5.39
CA VAL A 145 5.59 -12.55 5.99
C VAL A 145 5.55 -12.26 7.49
N MET A 146 4.77 -11.26 7.90
CA MET A 146 4.77 -10.79 9.28
C MET A 146 4.07 -11.76 10.25
N ILE A 147 3.07 -12.52 9.79
CA ILE A 147 2.40 -13.52 10.66
C ILE A 147 3.42 -14.58 11.13
N PRO A 148 4.14 -15.30 10.25
CA PRO A 148 5.18 -16.25 10.67
C PRO A 148 6.28 -15.60 11.51
N VAL A 149 6.76 -14.42 11.12
CA VAL A 149 7.83 -13.71 11.85
C VAL A 149 7.39 -13.42 13.29
N LYS A 150 6.19 -12.90 13.50
CA LYS A 150 5.67 -12.62 14.84
C LYS A 150 5.48 -13.89 15.67
N ASN A 151 4.97 -14.97 15.05
CA ASN A 151 4.71 -16.23 15.75
C ASN A 151 5.98 -17.02 16.10
N LEU A 152 7.01 -16.95 15.26
CA LEU A 152 8.24 -17.73 15.43
C LEU A 152 9.38 -16.95 16.10
N LEU A 153 9.49 -15.65 15.84
CA LEU A 153 10.61 -14.81 16.26
C LEU A 153 10.20 -13.73 17.28
N GLY A 154 8.91 -13.62 17.59
CA GLY A 154 8.38 -12.64 18.54
C GLY A 154 8.25 -11.23 17.96
N MET A 155 7.66 -10.33 18.77
CA MET A 155 7.36 -8.97 18.31
C MET A 155 8.61 -8.10 18.16
N GLY A 156 9.57 -8.17 19.09
CA GLY A 156 10.80 -7.40 19.03
C GLY A 156 11.53 -7.53 17.68
N ILE A 157 11.73 -8.76 17.18
CA ILE A 157 12.29 -8.99 15.84
C ILE A 157 11.31 -8.54 14.74
N GLY A 158 10.02 -8.83 14.93
CA GLY A 158 8.97 -8.43 13.99
C GLY A 158 8.91 -6.93 13.70
N VAL A 159 9.24 -6.07 14.67
CA VAL A 159 9.31 -4.61 14.48
C VAL A 159 10.33 -4.24 13.40
N TYR A 160 11.56 -4.78 13.50
CA TYR A 160 12.62 -4.49 12.54
C TYR A 160 12.36 -5.11 11.17
N VAL A 161 11.83 -6.34 11.14
CA VAL A 161 11.46 -7.00 9.87
C VAL A 161 10.34 -6.23 9.17
N SER A 162 9.33 -5.75 9.91
CA SER A 162 8.26 -4.91 9.37
C SER A 162 8.80 -3.61 8.79
N ALA A 163 9.67 -2.91 9.53
CA ALA A 163 10.28 -1.68 9.06
C ALA A 163 11.12 -1.90 7.79
N ALA A 164 11.96 -2.94 7.78
CA ALA A 164 12.76 -3.31 6.62
C ALA A 164 11.89 -3.67 5.41
N TRP A 165 10.79 -4.41 5.61
CA TRP A 165 9.86 -4.76 4.55
C TRP A 165 9.20 -3.52 3.94
N MET A 166 8.79 -2.58 4.77
CA MET A 166 8.14 -1.33 4.34
C MET A 166 9.07 -0.47 3.50
N LEU A 167 10.33 -0.34 3.92
CA LEU A 167 11.35 0.38 3.15
C LEU A 167 11.70 -0.38 1.86
N GLY A 168 11.93 -1.69 1.93
CA GLY A 168 12.36 -2.51 0.79
C GLY A 168 11.29 -2.73 -0.28
N THR A 169 10.01 -2.63 0.07
CA THR A 169 8.90 -2.85 -0.87
C THR A 169 8.13 -1.58 -1.17
N TYR A 170 7.37 -1.04 -0.21
CA TYR A 170 6.50 0.11 -0.42
C TYR A 170 7.27 1.39 -0.73
N ALA A 171 8.37 1.66 0.00
CA ALA A 171 9.16 2.86 -0.26
C ALA A 171 9.88 2.79 -1.62
N VAL A 172 10.48 1.65 -1.95
CA VAL A 172 11.08 1.43 -3.28
C VAL A 172 10.03 1.54 -4.39
N LEU A 173 8.84 0.94 -4.23
CA LEU A 173 7.73 1.09 -5.17
C LEU A 173 7.36 2.56 -5.38
N GLY A 174 7.21 3.32 -4.28
CA GLY A 174 6.89 4.74 -4.32
C GLY A 174 7.96 5.54 -5.07
N LEU A 175 9.24 5.29 -4.79
CA LEU A 175 10.36 5.92 -5.48
C LEU A 175 10.39 5.57 -6.98
N LEU A 176 10.12 4.31 -7.34
CA LEU A 176 10.04 3.91 -8.74
C LEU A 176 8.89 4.61 -9.49
N LEU A 177 7.72 4.79 -8.85
CA LEU A 177 6.62 5.58 -9.42
C LEU A 177 6.97 7.07 -9.54
N ALA A 178 7.70 7.62 -8.56
CA ALA A 178 8.18 9.01 -8.55
C ALA A 178 9.22 9.32 -9.64
N VAL A 179 10.15 8.40 -9.88
CA VAL A 179 11.26 8.58 -10.82
C VAL A 179 10.91 8.09 -12.22
N ARG A 180 10.13 7.01 -12.33
CA ARG A 180 9.80 6.33 -13.60
C ARG A 180 8.29 6.16 -13.81
N PRO A 181 7.49 7.24 -13.75
CA PRO A 181 6.03 7.17 -13.83
C PRO A 181 5.51 6.54 -15.14
N ALA A 182 6.28 6.68 -16.24
CA ALA A 182 5.92 6.12 -17.54
C ALA A 182 5.86 4.57 -17.54
N ALA A 183 6.56 3.90 -16.62
CA ALA A 183 6.52 2.44 -16.51
C ALA A 183 5.18 1.92 -15.94
N ALA A 184 4.40 2.77 -15.29
CA ALA A 184 3.06 2.44 -14.79
C ALA A 184 1.96 2.70 -15.83
N VAL A 185 2.27 3.35 -16.95
CA VAL A 185 1.29 3.64 -18.01
C VAL A 185 1.39 2.54 -19.07
N PRO A 186 0.27 1.90 -19.45
CA PRO A 186 0.26 0.98 -20.58
C PRO A 186 0.84 1.68 -21.80
N GLY A 187 1.82 1.07 -22.46
CA GLY A 187 2.26 1.57 -23.76
C GLY A 187 1.07 1.64 -24.69
N ARG A 188 0.94 2.70 -25.50
CA ARG A 188 0.08 2.62 -26.69
C ARG A 188 0.55 1.37 -27.41
N GLY A 189 -0.29 0.34 -27.48
CA GLY A 189 0.01 -0.81 -28.29
C GLY A 189 0.47 -0.29 -29.64
N THR A 190 1.55 -0.85 -30.16
CA THR A 190 1.85 -0.78 -31.59
C THR A 190 0.53 -1.05 -32.29
N ALA A 191 -0.14 0.01 -32.76
CA ALA A 191 -1.26 -0.14 -33.67
C ALA A 191 -0.68 -0.99 -34.79
N ALA A 192 -1.25 -2.18 -34.99
CA ALA A 192 -0.83 -3.05 -36.06
C ALA A 192 -0.78 -2.18 -37.32
N ALA A 193 0.41 -2.09 -37.94
CA ALA A 193 0.57 -1.36 -39.17
C ALA A 193 -0.53 -1.86 -40.13
N PRO A 194 -1.26 -0.96 -40.81
CA PRO A 194 -2.28 -1.39 -41.76
C PRO A 194 -1.60 -2.34 -42.74
N VAL A 195 -2.10 -3.57 -42.80
CA VAL A 195 -1.67 -4.56 -43.81
C VAL A 195 -2.03 -3.93 -45.14
N THR A 196 -1.04 -3.34 -45.81
CA THR A 196 -1.20 -2.90 -47.19
C THR A 196 -1.31 -4.18 -48.01
N SER A 197 -2.54 -4.58 -48.32
CA SER A 197 -2.82 -5.55 -49.37
C SER A 197 -2.31 -4.96 -50.68
N GLY A 198 -1.11 -5.38 -51.07
CA GLY A 198 -0.54 -5.11 -52.39
C GLY A 198 -1.34 -5.81 -53.48
N ALA A 199 -1.44 -5.09 -54.59
CA ALA A 199 -2.11 -5.39 -55.86
C ALA A 199 -1.96 -6.82 -56.39
#